data_AF-A0A367YZG8-F1
#
_entry.id   AF-A0A367YZG8-F1
#
_cell.length_a   1.000
_cell.length_b   1.000
_cell.length_c   1.000
_cell.angle_alpha   90.00
_cell.angle_beta   90.00
_cell.angle_gamma   90.00
#
_symmetry.space_group_name_H-M   'P 1'
#
loop_
_entity.id
_entity.type
_entity.pdbx_description
1 polymer ?
#
loop_
_entity_poly.entity_id
_entity_poly.type
_entity_poly.pdbx_seq_one_letter_code
_entity_poly.pdbx_strand_id
1 'polypeptide(L)'
;MAAYVVLLLIAVLALPALETSPWRWPLMVLPVLPGLGAAWALLRFIRRSDELQSRIVVESLAIGFALGSLATLGYGFLQLAGAPPLSWIFVWPVYGLSWAVGSLIARLRY
;
A
#
# COMPACT_ATOMS: atom_id res chain seq x y z
N MET A 1 1.22 -10.56 9.60
CA MET A 1 0.12 -11.09 8.75
C MET A 1 -1.03 -11.65 9.57
N ALA A 2 -0.80 -12.55 10.54
CA ALA A 2 -1.88 -13.05 11.42
C ALA A 2 -2.70 -11.93 12.08
N ALA A 3 -2.05 -10.92 12.66
CA ALA A 3 -2.73 -9.76 13.26
C ALA A 3 -3.61 -9.00 12.26
N TYR A 4 -3.16 -8.82 11.02
CA TYR A 4 -3.96 -8.18 9.96
C TYR A 4 -5.21 -8.99 9.64
N VAL A 5 -5.06 -10.29 9.43
CA VAL A 5 -6.18 -11.19 9.12
C VAL A 5 -7.20 -11.21 10.25
N VAL A 6 -6.75 -11.33 11.50
CA VAL A 6 -7.63 -11.33 12.68
C VAL A 6 -8.40 -10.02 12.80
N LEU A 7 -7.72 -8.87 12.71
CA LEU A 7 -8.38 -7.57 12.81
C LEU A 7 -9.35 -7.32 11.65
N LEU A 8 -9.00 -7.76 10.43
CA LEU A 8 -9.87 -7.67 9.27
C LEU A 8 -11.12 -8.53 9.44
N LEU A 9 -10.99 -9.76 9.92
CA LEU A 9 -12.12 -10.65 10.18
C LEU A 9 -13.03 -10.06 11.26
N ILE A 10 -12.49 -9.58 12.37
CA ILE A 10 -13.26 -8.91 13.43
C ILE A 10 -14.02 -7.71 12.85
N ALA A 11 -13.32 -6.88 12.07
CA ALA A 11 -13.91 -5.70 11.47
C ALA A 11 -15.11 -6.07 10.57
N VAL A 12 -14.90 -6.95 9.60
CA VAL A 12 -15.92 -7.34 8.61
C VAL A 12 -17.09 -8.08 9.26
N LEU A 13 -16.83 -9.00 10.19
CA LEU A 13 -17.88 -9.78 10.85
C LEU A 13 -18.73 -8.95 11.82
N ALA A 14 -18.15 -7.90 12.43
CA ALA A 14 -18.89 -7.01 13.34
C ALA A 14 -19.60 -5.85 12.62
N LEU A 15 -19.33 -5.63 11.33
CA LEU A 15 -19.93 -4.53 10.55
C LEU A 15 -21.48 -4.57 10.50
N PRO A 16 -22.14 -5.72 10.28
CA PRO A 16 -23.60 -5.79 10.25
C PRO A 16 -24.24 -5.40 11.59
N ALA A 17 -23.58 -5.72 12.71
CA ALA A 17 -24.07 -5.37 14.05
C ALA A 17 -23.92 -3.87 14.37
N LEU A 18 -23.15 -3.13 13.57
CA LEU A 18 -22.79 -1.73 13.81
C LEU A 18 -23.27 -0.80 12.68
N GLU A 19 -24.20 -1.23 11.82
CA GLU A 19 -24.61 -0.50 10.63
C GLU A 19 -25.03 0.95 10.91
N THR A 20 -25.76 1.21 11.99
CA THR A 20 -26.20 2.57 12.38
C THR A 20 -25.24 3.26 13.37
N SER A 21 -24.25 2.53 13.88
CA SER A 21 -23.35 3.00 14.92
C SER A 21 -22.16 3.77 14.33
N PRO A 22 -21.78 4.94 14.90
CA PRO A 22 -20.57 5.66 14.49
C PRO A 22 -19.28 4.82 14.61
N TRP A 23 -19.29 3.78 15.46
CA TRP A 23 -18.14 2.89 15.69
C TRP A 23 -17.74 2.06 14.46
N ARG A 24 -18.59 1.95 13.43
CA ARG A 24 -18.27 1.26 12.17
C ARG A 24 -17.02 1.84 11.49
N TRP A 25 -16.81 3.15 11.59
CA TRP A 25 -15.67 3.83 10.94
C TRP A 25 -14.31 3.46 11.56
N PRO A 26 -14.07 3.68 12.87
CA PRO A 26 -12.80 3.30 13.50
C PRO A 26 -12.57 1.78 13.44
N LEU A 27 -13.63 0.97 13.50
CA LEU A 27 -13.50 -0.48 13.33
C LEU A 27 -12.97 -0.86 11.94
N MET A 28 -13.46 -0.23 10.87
CA MET A 28 -12.99 -0.48 9.50
C MET A 28 -11.56 0.03 9.25
N VAL A 29 -11.08 0.97 10.05
CA VAL A 29 -9.69 1.49 9.98
C VAL A 29 -8.73 0.60 10.77
N LEU A 30 -9.21 -0.17 11.75
CA LEU A 30 -8.40 -1.03 12.61
C LEU A 30 -7.44 -1.97 11.84
N PRO A 31 -7.83 -2.61 10.71
CA PRO A 31 -6.93 -3.46 9.94
C PRO A 31 -5.76 -2.72 9.27
N VAL A 32 -5.75 -1.38 9.27
CA VAL A 32 -4.64 -0.55 8.77
C VAL A 32 -3.48 -0.49 9.78
N LEU A 33 -3.75 -0.65 11.08
CA LEU A 33 -2.73 -0.53 12.13
C LEU A 33 -1.54 -1.50 11.96
N PRO A 34 -1.74 -2.79 11.60
CA PRO A 34 -0.64 -3.69 11.26
C PRO A 34 0.24 -3.18 10.11
N GLY A 35 -0.31 -2.38 9.19
CA GLY A 35 0.43 -1.73 8.12
C GLY A 35 1.48 -0.74 8.64
N LEU A 36 1.21 -0.05 9.76
CA LEU A 36 2.21 0.81 10.41
C LEU A 36 3.40 -0.01 10.93
N GLY A 37 3.12 -1.20 11.47
CA GLY A 37 4.16 -2.15 11.87
C GLY A 37 5.00 -2.62 10.69
N ALA A 38 4.38 -2.87 9.52
CA ALA A 38 5.09 -3.22 8.29
C ALA A 38 5.96 -2.06 7.79
N ALA A 39 5.46 -0.82 7.83
CA ALA A 39 6.24 0.37 7.48
C ALA A 39 7.44 0.56 8.42
N TRP A 40 7.24 0.38 9.73
CA TRP A 40 8.34 0.43 10.70
C TRP A 40 9.38 -0.67 10.47
N ALA A 41 8.93 -1.89 10.18
CA ALA A 41 9.82 -3.00 9.84
C ALA A 41 10.65 -2.71 8.58
N LEU A 42 10.04 -2.12 7.53
CA LEU A 42 10.75 -1.68 6.33
C LEU A 42 11.80 -0.62 6.65
N LEU A 43 11.44 0.41 7.42
CA LEU A 43 12.40 1.45 7.83
C LEU A 43 13.57 0.86 8.64
N ARG A 44 13.27 -0.05 9.57
CA ARG A 44 14.28 -0.75 10.36
C ARG A 44 15.17 -1.63 9.48
N PHE A 45 14.60 -2.28 8.46
CA PHE A 45 15.34 -3.08 7.49
C PHE A 45 16.31 -2.21 6.67
N ILE A 46 15.83 -1.10 6.11
CA ILE A 46 16.67 -0.16 5.35
C ILE A 46 17.84 0.36 6.20
N ARG A 47 17.59 0.74 7.45
CA ARG A 47 18.62 1.27 8.37
C ARG A 47 19.65 0.24 8.86
N ARG A 48 19.35 -1.05 8.76
CA ARG A 48 20.21 -2.15 9.20
C ARG A 48 20.88 -2.90 8.06
N SER A 49 20.46 -2.62 6.83
CA SER A 49 21.06 -3.17 5.63
C SER A 49 22.40 -2.48 5.37
N ASP A 50 23.28 -3.17 4.64
CA ASP A 50 24.45 -2.52 4.08
C ASP A 50 24.08 -1.39 3.09
N GLU A 51 25.07 -0.59 2.72
CA GLU A 51 24.86 0.58 1.86
C GLU A 51 24.27 0.21 0.49
N LEU A 52 24.71 -0.90 -0.10
CA LEU A 52 24.26 -1.35 -1.42
C LEU A 52 22.79 -1.77 -1.39
N GLN A 53 22.43 -2.63 -0.45
CA GLN A 53 21.06 -3.13 -0.29
C GLN A 53 20.10 -2.00 0.10
N SER A 54 20.52 -1.09 0.98
CA SER A 54 19.74 0.11 1.32
C SER A 54 19.49 0.97 0.08
N ARG A 55 20.52 1.20 -0.73
CA ARG A 55 20.43 1.96 -1.99
C ARG A 55 19.49 1.30 -3.00
N ILE A 56 19.58 -0.02 -3.19
CA ILE A 56 18.67 -0.78 -4.06
C ILE A 56 17.23 -0.60 -3.60
N VAL A 57 16.94 -0.74 -2.30
CA VAL A 57 15.58 -0.63 -1.76
C VAL A 57 15.02 0.78 -1.92
N VAL A 58 15.81 1.81 -1.59
CA VAL A 58 15.38 3.21 -1.72
C VAL A 58 15.15 3.57 -3.18
N GLU A 59 16.03 3.17 -4.10
CA GLU A 59 15.85 3.40 -5.53
C GLU A 59 14.62 2.67 -6.07
N SER A 60 14.40 1.42 -5.64
CA SER A 60 13.20 0.65 -5.97
C SER A 60 11.92 1.38 -5.54
N LEU A 61 11.90 1.91 -4.31
CA LEU A 61 10.76 2.65 -3.76
C LEU A 61 10.54 3.97 -4.50
N ALA A 62 11.61 4.68 -4.89
CA ALA A 62 11.53 5.91 -5.66
C ALA A 62 10.93 5.67 -7.06
N ILE A 63 11.40 4.63 -7.76
CA ILE A 63 10.84 4.24 -9.07
C ILE A 63 9.38 3.79 -8.91
N GLY A 64 9.11 2.94 -7.91
CA GLY A 64 7.76 2.47 -7.62
C GLY A 64 6.79 3.60 -7.30
N PHE A 65 7.24 4.60 -6.53
CA PHE A 65 6.47 5.81 -6.25
C PHE A 65 6.20 6.62 -7.52
N ALA A 66 7.21 6.85 -8.36
CA ALA A 66 7.05 7.60 -9.60
C ALA A 66 6.04 6.91 -10.54
N LEU A 67 6.22 5.62 -10.83
CA LEU A 67 5.32 4.85 -11.70
C LEU A 67 3.90 4.75 -11.12
N GLY A 68 3.77 4.46 -9.83
CA GLY A 68 2.47 4.35 -9.17
C GLY A 68 1.70 5.67 -9.16
N SER A 69 2.41 6.78 -8.94
CA SER A 69 1.82 8.12 -8.96
C SER A 69 1.40 8.52 -10.38
N LEU A 70 2.23 8.27 -11.39
CA LEU A 70 1.86 8.54 -12.79
C LEU A 70 0.65 7.71 -13.23
N ALA A 71 0.57 6.43 -12.84
CA ALA A 71 -0.55 5.57 -13.16
C ALA A 71 -1.85 6.04 -12.48
N THR A 72 -1.81 6.34 -11.18
CA THR A 72 -3.00 6.75 -10.42
C THR A 72 -3.47 8.15 -10.80
N LEU A 73 -2.57 9.12 -10.97
CA LEU A 73 -2.91 10.46 -11.48
C LEU A 73 -3.42 10.41 -12.92
N GLY A 74 -2.76 9.63 -13.78
CA GLY A 74 -3.21 9.39 -15.16
C GLY A 74 -4.63 8.86 -15.21
N TYR A 75 -4.96 7.88 -14.36
CA TYR A 75 -6.33 7.37 -14.27
C TYR A 75 -7.30 8.41 -13.71
N GLY A 76 -6.88 9.25 -12.76
CA GLY A 76 -7.67 10.38 -12.28
C GLY A 76 -8.04 11.35 -13.40
N PHE A 77 -7.11 11.66 -14.32
CA PHE A 77 -7.44 12.47 -15.51
C PHE A 77 -8.40 11.75 -16.46
N LEU A 78 -8.27 10.44 -16.63
CA LEU A 78 -9.24 9.66 -17.42
C LEU A 78 -10.64 9.70 -16.79
N GLN A 79 -10.75 9.72 -15.46
CA GLN A 79 -12.05 9.89 -14.78
C GLN A 79 -12.67 11.26 -15.07
N LEU A 80 -11.88 12.33 -15.17
CA LEU A 80 -12.38 13.64 -15.62
C LEU A 80 -12.92 13.60 -17.06
N ALA A 81 -12.40 12.69 -17.89
CA ALA A 81 -12.86 12.45 -19.25
C ALA A 81 -13.99 11.41 -19.37
N GLY A 82 -14.52 10.90 -18.24
CA GLY A 82 -15.66 9.97 -18.21
C GLY A 82 -15.30 8.49 -18.03
N ALA A 83 -14.06 8.15 -17.68
CA ALA A 83 -13.71 6.78 -17.31
C ALA A 83 -14.45 6.31 -16.03
N PRO A 84 -14.70 5.00 -15.85
CA PRO A 84 -15.42 4.48 -14.69
C PRO A 84 -14.77 4.81 -13.33
N PRO A 85 -15.57 4.97 -12.26
CA PRO A 85 -15.01 5.10 -10.93
C PRO A 85 -14.34 3.77 -10.50
N LEU A 86 -13.09 3.85 -10.04
CA LEU A 86 -12.38 2.72 -9.44
C LEU A 86 -12.35 2.86 -7.92
N SER A 87 -12.43 1.72 -7.25
CA SER A 87 -12.21 1.66 -5.80
C SER A 87 -10.76 1.98 -5.45
N TRP A 88 -10.56 2.71 -4.36
CA TRP A 88 -9.25 3.01 -3.79
C TRP A 88 -8.43 1.77 -3.44
N ILE A 89 -9.08 0.61 -3.30
CA ILE A 89 -8.40 -0.67 -3.09
C ILE A 89 -7.42 -1.02 -4.23
N PHE A 90 -7.66 -0.53 -5.45
CA PHE A 90 -6.78 -0.76 -6.61
C PHE A 90 -5.49 0.05 -6.57
N VAL A 91 -5.42 1.12 -5.77
CA VAL A 91 -4.19 1.91 -5.60
C VAL A 91 -3.07 1.03 -5.04
N TRP A 92 -3.39 0.14 -4.10
CA TRP A 92 -2.41 -0.72 -3.46
C TRP A 92 -1.73 -1.71 -4.44
N PRO A 93 -2.47 -2.51 -5.22
CA PRO A 93 -1.89 -3.34 -6.28
C PRO A 93 -1.08 -2.56 -7.30
N VAL A 94 -1.53 -1.36 -7.70
CA VAL A 94 -0.79 -0.50 -8.64
C VAL A 94 0.58 -0.14 -8.06
N TYR A 95 0.64 0.38 -6.84
CA TYR A 95 1.93 0.69 -6.19
C TYR A 95 2.77 -0.56 -5.92
N GLY A 96 2.16 -1.69 -5.60
CA GLY A 96 2.85 -2.97 -5.42
C GLY A 96 3.53 -3.45 -6.70
N LEU A 97 2.84 -3.39 -7.84
CA LEU A 97 3.39 -3.71 -9.15
C LEU A 97 4.47 -2.71 -9.57
N SER A 98 4.24 -1.42 -9.38
CA SER A 98 5.22 -0.37 -9.66
C SER A 98 6.49 -0.56 -8.83
N TRP A 99 6.37 -0.93 -7.56
CA TRP A 99 7.53 -1.24 -6.72
C TRP A 99 8.25 -2.51 -7.17
N ALA A 100 7.53 -3.57 -7.56
CA ALA A 100 8.14 -4.77 -8.11
C ALA A 100 8.97 -4.47 -9.38
N VAL A 101 8.45 -3.63 -10.28
CA VAL A 101 9.17 -3.13 -11.45
C VAL A 101 10.39 -2.31 -11.02
N GLY A 102 10.23 -1.38 -10.08
CA GLY A 102 11.34 -0.60 -9.53
C GLY A 102 12.44 -1.46 -8.92
N SER A 103 12.08 -2.53 -8.22
CA SER A 103 13.01 -3.50 -7.66
C SER A 103 13.73 -4.33 -8.72
N LEU A 104 13.07 -4.72 -9.80
CA LEU A 104 13.74 -5.38 -10.90
C LEU A 104 14.76 -4.45 -11.55
N ILE A 105 14.37 -3.20 -11.84
CA ILE A 105 15.25 -2.20 -12.46
C ILE A 105 16.47 -1.92 -11.58
N ALA A 106 16.26 -1.65 -10.29
CA ALA A 106 17.35 -1.38 -9.36
C ALA A 106 18.32 -2.57 -9.26
N ARG A 107 17.81 -3.81 -9.15
CA ARG A 107 18.65 -5.02 -9.09
C ARG A 107 19.41 -5.35 -10.37
N LEU A 108 18.94 -4.90 -11.53
CA LEU A 108 19.67 -5.09 -12.79
C LEU A 108 20.79 -4.05 -12.97
N ARG A 109 20.72 -2.95 -12.23
CA ARG A 109 21.69 -1.84 -12.31
C ARG A 109 22.92 -2.06 -11.41
N TYR A 110 22.75 -2.71 -10.27
CA TYR A 110 23.79 -2.99 -9.27
C TYR A 110 24.16 -4.47 -9.28
#